data_AF-A0A353IQN2-F1
#
_entry.id   AF-A0A353IQN2-F1
#
_cell.length_a   1.000
_cell.length_b   1.000
_cell.length_c   1.000
_cell.angle_alpha   90.00
_cell.angle_beta   90.00
_cell.angle_gamma   90.00
#
_symmetry.space_group_name_H-M   'P 1'
#
loop_
_entity.id
_entity.type
_entity.pdbx_description
1 polymer ?
#
loop_
_entity_poly.entity_id
_entity_poly.type
_entity_poly.pdbx_seq_one_letter_code
_entity_poly.pdbx_strand_id
1 'polypeptide(L)'
;GWHVKDGKLTNTKTGQQMTIEFLLVSPLFERIVQPYIRNLDRLGITSSIRLVDSAQYTRRLNNFDYDVIVGNFAQSESPGNEQRDFWGSEAADREGSTNLIGVKDMAIDKLIDHVIFAKDREELVAATRALDRVLLWNDFVVPQWFSPSSRIAFWHRYDEPET
;
A
#
# COMPACT_ATOMS: atom_id res chain seq x y z
N GLY A 1 -12.75 17.48 -12.11
CA GLY A 1 -12.22 18.34 -13.18
C GLY A 1 -11.45 17.54 -14.23
N TRP A 2 -11.95 16.37 -14.60
CA TRP A 2 -11.37 15.50 -15.61
C TRP A 2 -12.50 15.05 -16.53
N HIS A 3 -12.21 14.92 -17.81
CA HIS A 3 -13.16 14.44 -18.82
C HIS A 3 -12.43 13.63 -19.88
N VAL A 4 -13.11 12.68 -20.50
CA VAL A 4 -12.54 11.92 -21.62
C VAL A 4 -12.65 12.76 -22.89
N LYS A 5 -11.51 13.08 -23.50
CA LYS A 5 -11.38 13.77 -24.78
C LYS A 5 -10.51 12.92 -25.70
N ASP A 6 -11.01 12.57 -26.88
CA ASP A 6 -10.30 11.72 -27.85
C ASP A 6 -9.80 10.40 -27.25
N GLY A 7 -10.61 9.80 -26.35
CA GLY A 7 -10.26 8.57 -25.64
C GLY A 7 -9.21 8.73 -24.53
N LYS A 8 -8.83 9.97 -24.17
CA LYS A 8 -7.85 10.27 -23.12
C LYS A 8 -8.48 11.07 -21.99
N LEU A 9 -8.24 10.64 -20.74
CA LEU A 9 -8.69 11.35 -19.55
C LEU A 9 -7.88 12.63 -19.40
N THR A 10 -8.52 13.77 -19.63
CA THR A 10 -7.88 15.07 -19.77
C THR A 10 -8.41 16.05 -18.73
N ASN A 11 -7.51 16.74 -18.06
CA ASN A 11 -7.86 17.75 -17.06
C ASN A 11 -8.59 18.91 -17.75
N THR A 12 -9.76 19.29 -17.23
CA THR A 12 -10.60 20.31 -17.85
C THR A 12 -10.01 21.73 -17.80
N LYS A 13 -9.07 21.99 -16.88
CA LYS A 13 -8.44 23.31 -16.70
C LYS A 13 -7.09 23.41 -17.40
N THR A 14 -6.24 22.39 -17.27
CA THR A 14 -4.86 22.45 -17.78
C THR A 14 -4.69 21.79 -19.15
N GLY A 15 -5.63 20.95 -19.59
CA GLY A 15 -5.48 20.16 -20.80
C GLY A 15 -4.48 18.99 -20.68
N GLN A 16 -3.91 18.77 -19.49
CA GLN A 16 -2.99 17.65 -19.24
C GLN A 16 -3.72 16.31 -19.29
N GLN A 17 -3.13 15.33 -19.96
CA GLN A 17 -3.61 13.95 -19.96
C GLN A 17 -3.18 13.23 -18.69
N MET A 18 -4.05 12.40 -18.12
CA MET A 18 -3.70 11.59 -16.97
C MET A 18 -2.81 10.42 -17.41
N THR A 19 -1.62 10.37 -16.81
CA THR A 19 -0.64 9.30 -17.00
C THR A 19 -0.28 8.68 -15.66
N ILE A 20 -0.01 7.38 -15.62
CA ILE A 20 0.41 6.66 -14.40
C ILE A 20 1.52 5.66 -14.74
N GLU A 21 2.66 5.74 -14.07
CA GLU A 21 3.73 4.74 -14.14
C GLU A 21 3.67 3.75 -12.96
N PHE A 22 3.62 2.45 -13.28
CA PHE A 22 3.77 1.37 -12.31
C PHE A 22 5.24 0.96 -12.23
N LEU A 23 5.90 1.27 -11.12
CA LEU A 23 7.27 0.89 -10.84
C LEU A 23 7.31 -0.50 -10.20
N LEU A 24 7.99 -1.44 -10.85
CA LEU A 24 8.12 -2.82 -10.42
C LEU A 24 9.60 -3.24 -10.30
N VAL A 25 9.88 -4.14 -9.36
CA VAL A 25 11.20 -4.79 -9.19
C VAL A 25 11.19 -6.26 -9.63
N SER A 26 10.00 -6.85 -9.80
CA SER A 26 9.83 -8.26 -10.14
C SER A 26 8.87 -8.42 -11.33
N PRO A 27 9.28 -9.13 -12.40
CA PRO A 27 8.40 -9.44 -13.53
C PRO A 27 7.13 -10.20 -13.12
N LEU A 28 7.15 -10.89 -11.97
CA LEU A 28 6.01 -11.67 -11.49
C LEU A 28 4.78 -10.80 -11.22
N PHE A 29 4.97 -9.51 -10.92
CA PHE A 29 3.89 -8.55 -10.70
C PHE A 29 3.37 -7.91 -11.99
N GLU A 30 4.04 -8.07 -13.14
CA GLU A 30 3.50 -7.55 -14.40
C GLU A 30 2.14 -8.17 -14.71
N ARG A 31 2.04 -9.51 -14.67
CA ARG A 31 0.75 -10.22 -14.87
C ARG A 31 -0.35 -9.81 -13.90
N ILE A 32 0.02 -9.30 -12.72
CA ILE A 32 -0.92 -8.84 -11.69
C ILE A 32 -1.43 -7.44 -12.00
N VAL A 33 -0.53 -6.54 -12.40
CA VAL A 33 -0.85 -5.13 -12.68
C VAL A 33 -1.49 -4.96 -14.06
N GLN A 34 -1.18 -5.82 -15.02
CA GLN A 34 -1.69 -5.75 -16.40
C GLN A 34 -3.23 -5.70 -16.50
N PRO A 35 -4.03 -6.53 -15.79
CA PRO A 35 -5.48 -6.35 -15.72
C PRO A 35 -5.92 -4.97 -15.23
N TYR A 36 -5.22 -4.40 -14.25
CA TYR A 36 -5.53 -3.08 -13.71
C TYR A 36 -5.24 -1.98 -14.75
N ILE A 37 -4.08 -2.03 -15.42
CA ILE A 37 -3.73 -1.14 -16.53
C ILE A 37 -4.79 -1.17 -17.63
N ARG A 38 -5.25 -2.35 -18.06
CA ARG A 38 -6.32 -2.45 -19.07
C ARG A 38 -7.63 -1.80 -18.64
N ASN A 39 -7.93 -1.81 -17.34
CA ASN A 39 -9.11 -1.12 -16.81
C ASN A 39 -8.89 0.39 -16.80
N LEU A 40 -7.70 0.87 -16.45
CA LEU A 40 -7.33 2.28 -16.52
C LEU A 40 -7.36 2.83 -17.96
N ASP A 41 -6.88 2.05 -18.93
CA ASP A 41 -6.92 2.42 -20.35
C ASP A 41 -8.36 2.64 -20.84
N ARG A 42 -9.32 1.83 -20.37
CA ARG A 42 -10.75 2.00 -20.70
C ARG A 42 -11.34 3.29 -20.12
N LEU A 43 -10.74 3.81 -19.05
CA LEU A 43 -11.08 5.11 -18.47
C LEU A 43 -10.34 6.27 -19.16
N GLY A 44 -9.52 5.98 -20.17
CA GLY A 44 -8.71 6.94 -20.91
C GLY A 44 -7.41 7.34 -20.20
N ILE A 45 -7.05 6.67 -19.11
CA ILE A 45 -5.79 6.91 -18.40
C ILE A 45 -4.67 6.18 -19.15
N THR A 46 -3.56 6.88 -19.43
CA THR A 46 -2.42 6.25 -20.12
C THR A 46 -1.47 5.67 -19.08
N SER A 47 -1.34 4.35 -19.02
CA SER A 47 -0.51 3.68 -18.02
C SER A 47 0.70 2.98 -18.63
N SER A 48 1.80 2.93 -17.89
CA SER A 48 3.02 2.22 -18.28
C SER A 48 3.54 1.35 -17.13
N ILE A 49 4.32 0.32 -17.46
CA ILE A 49 5.09 -0.46 -16.49
C ILE A 49 6.56 -0.11 -16.68
N ARG A 50 7.24 0.19 -15.58
CA ARG A 50 8.70 0.29 -15.52
C ARG A 50 9.25 -0.79 -14.60
N LEU A 51 9.86 -1.80 -15.18
CA LEU A 51 10.64 -2.80 -14.45
C LEU A 51 12.08 -2.30 -14.28
N VAL A 52 12.60 -2.33 -13.05
CA VAL A 52 13.96 -1.90 -12.71
C VAL A 52 14.67 -2.92 -11.82
N ASP A 53 16.00 -2.82 -11.71
CA ASP A 53 16.77 -3.62 -10.75
C ASP A 53 16.53 -3.18 -9.29
N SER A 54 16.98 -4.00 -8.33
CA SER A 54 16.73 -3.78 -6.90
C SER A 54 17.42 -2.53 -6.34
N ALA A 55 18.56 -2.12 -6.88
CA ALA A 55 19.28 -0.94 -6.43
C ALA A 55 18.54 0.33 -6.89
N GLN A 56 18.11 0.36 -8.15
CA GLN A 56 17.28 1.45 -8.67
C GLN A 56 15.92 1.49 -7.97
N TYR A 57 15.27 0.34 -7.73
CA TYR A 57 13.99 0.28 -7.03
C TYR A 57 14.09 0.87 -5.63
N THR A 58 15.04 0.39 -4.83
CA THR A 58 15.28 0.89 -3.46
C THR A 58 15.56 2.39 -3.45
N ARG A 59 16.39 2.87 -4.38
CA ARG A 59 16.69 4.31 -4.49
C ARG A 59 15.44 5.14 -4.81
N ARG A 60 14.59 4.67 -5.72
CA ARG A 60 13.33 5.36 -6.05
C ARG A 60 12.34 5.29 -4.89
N LEU A 61 12.28 4.17 -4.17
CA LEU A 61 11.47 4.05 -2.96
C LEU A 61 11.88 5.05 -1.88
N ASN A 62 13.18 5.12 -1.58
CA ASN A 62 13.71 6.01 -0.55
C ASN A 62 13.43 7.48 -0.85
N ASN A 63 13.44 7.85 -2.13
CA ASN A 63 13.19 9.21 -2.61
C ASN A 63 11.72 9.51 -2.90
N PHE A 64 10.80 8.57 -2.66
CA PHE A 64 9.39 8.69 -3.02
C PHE A 64 9.16 9.03 -4.51
N ASP A 65 10.04 8.53 -5.40
CA ASP A 65 10.00 8.77 -6.85
C ASP A 65 9.26 7.64 -7.57
N TYR A 66 7.93 7.64 -7.49
CA TYR A 66 7.04 6.71 -8.17
C TYR A 66 5.61 7.23 -8.15
N ASP A 67 4.80 6.84 -9.14
CA ASP A 67 3.35 7.07 -9.08
C ASP A 67 2.67 5.91 -8.34
N VAL A 68 2.96 4.67 -8.75
CA VAL A 68 2.38 3.46 -8.15
C VAL A 68 3.44 2.37 -8.04
N ILE A 69 3.46 1.71 -6.89
CA ILE A 69 4.28 0.51 -6.62
C ILE A 69 3.37 -0.62 -6.15
N VAL A 70 3.92 -1.83 -6.10
CA VAL A 70 3.35 -2.90 -5.28
C VAL A 70 4.17 -3.00 -3.99
N GLY A 71 3.54 -2.63 -2.88
CA GLY A 71 4.14 -2.65 -1.55
C GLY A 71 3.44 -3.64 -0.62
N ASN A 72 4.10 -3.92 0.49
CA ASN A 72 3.56 -4.73 1.58
C ASN A 72 3.79 -4.02 2.92
N PHE A 73 2.82 -4.12 3.81
CA PHE A 73 2.91 -3.66 5.19
C PHE A 73 2.70 -4.88 6.07
N ALA A 74 3.78 -5.36 6.70
CA ALA A 74 3.68 -6.53 7.57
C ALA A 74 2.91 -6.14 8.84
N GLN A 75 1.76 -6.78 9.06
CA GLN A 75 0.92 -6.54 10.23
C GLN A 75 1.07 -7.67 11.23
N SER A 76 0.88 -7.34 12.51
CA SER A 76 0.87 -8.30 13.61
C SER A 76 -0.50 -8.32 14.28
N GLU A 77 -0.75 -9.36 15.09
CA GLU A 77 -1.96 -9.44 15.93
C GLU A 77 -1.97 -8.46 17.11
N SER A 78 -0.86 -7.74 17.30
CA SER A 78 -0.64 -6.75 18.36
C SER A 78 0.11 -5.55 17.78
N PRO A 79 -0.54 -4.75 16.91
CA PRO A 79 0.11 -3.62 16.26
C PRO A 79 0.55 -2.58 17.29
N GLY A 80 1.65 -1.90 17.03
CA GLY A 80 2.28 -0.97 17.96
C GLY A 80 3.05 0.16 17.27
N ASN A 81 4.30 0.37 17.69
CA ASN A 81 5.09 1.53 17.27
C ASN A 81 5.36 1.57 15.75
N GLU A 82 5.42 0.42 15.09
CA GLU A 82 5.64 0.32 13.66
C GLU A 82 4.56 1.04 12.83
N GLN A 83 3.37 1.25 13.40
CA GLN A 83 2.30 2.00 12.72
C GLN A 83 2.68 3.46 12.46
N ARG A 84 3.58 4.06 13.28
CA ARG A 84 4.11 5.42 13.02
C ARG A 84 4.99 5.43 11.77
N ASP A 85 5.80 4.40 11.58
CA ASP A 85 6.68 4.29 10.42
C ASP A 85 5.91 3.97 9.13
N PHE A 86 4.76 3.31 9.23
CA PHE A 86 3.91 3.01 8.08
C PHE A 86 3.00 4.17 7.69
N TRP A 87 2.37 4.86 8.66
CA TRP A 87 1.26 5.80 8.36
C TRP A 87 1.41 7.18 9.02
N GLY A 88 2.42 7.38 9.87
CA GLY A 88 2.58 8.63 10.61
C GLY A 88 3.03 9.77 9.70
N SER A 89 2.51 10.98 9.95
CA SER A 89 2.81 12.17 9.16
C SER A 89 4.30 12.52 9.13
N GLU A 90 5.03 12.32 10.23
CA GLU A 90 6.48 12.56 10.30
C GLU A 90 7.24 11.60 9.38
N ALA A 91 6.81 10.33 9.29
CA ALA A 91 7.45 9.35 8.43
C ALA A 91 7.29 9.71 6.95
N ALA A 92 6.19 10.35 6.54
CA ALA A 92 5.99 10.77 5.16
C ALA A 92 6.99 11.85 4.68
N ASP A 93 7.67 12.56 5.60
CA ASP A 93 8.72 13.54 5.27
C ASP A 93 10.14 12.97 5.35
N ARG A 94 10.30 11.75 5.86
CA ARG A 94 11.61 11.13 6.09
C ARG A 94 12.00 10.28 4.90
N GLU A 95 13.07 10.69 4.20
CA GLU A 95 13.69 9.89 3.14
C GLU A 95 13.99 8.47 3.63
N GLY A 96 13.62 7.46 2.84
CA GLY A 96 13.80 6.05 3.20
C GLY A 96 12.84 5.51 4.25
N SER A 97 11.81 6.26 4.66
CA SER A 97 10.79 5.72 5.55
C SER A 97 9.93 4.65 4.85
N THR A 98 9.26 3.84 5.67
CA THR A 98 8.31 2.84 5.20
C THR A 98 6.91 3.41 4.96
N ASN A 99 6.70 4.73 5.12
CA ASN A 99 5.45 5.39 4.75
C ASN A 99 5.44 5.64 3.23
N LEU A 100 5.42 4.53 2.49
CA LEU A 100 5.48 4.51 1.02
C LEU A 100 4.24 5.13 0.36
N ILE A 101 3.17 5.32 1.12
CA ILE A 101 1.94 5.96 0.64
C ILE A 101 1.90 7.47 0.94
N GLY A 102 2.84 7.99 1.72
CA GLY A 102 2.95 9.42 2.02
C GLY A 102 1.80 9.96 2.88
N VAL A 103 1.24 9.15 3.78
CA VAL A 103 0.12 9.59 4.64
C VAL A 103 0.57 10.75 5.54
N LYS A 104 -0.24 11.83 5.50
CA LYS A 104 -0.11 12.99 6.37
C LYS A 104 -1.49 13.44 6.84
N ASP A 105 -1.95 12.85 7.93
CA ASP A 105 -3.29 13.11 8.47
C ASP A 105 -3.27 13.06 10.00
N MET A 106 -3.67 14.18 10.62
CA MET A 106 -3.67 14.31 12.08
C MET A 106 -4.65 13.36 12.79
N ALA A 107 -5.74 12.95 12.13
CA ALA A 107 -6.66 11.97 12.68
C ALA A 107 -6.03 10.57 12.66
N ILE A 108 -5.30 10.22 11.61
CA ILE A 108 -4.53 8.97 11.54
C ILE A 108 -3.44 8.96 12.61
N ASP A 109 -2.68 10.06 12.78
CA ASP A 109 -1.65 10.17 13.82
C ASP A 109 -2.22 9.91 15.23
N LYS A 110 -3.39 10.48 15.54
CA LYS A 110 -4.07 10.24 16.83
C LYS A 110 -4.55 8.80 17.00
N LEU A 111 -5.02 8.17 15.92
CA LEU A 111 -5.44 6.77 15.97
C LEU A 111 -4.24 5.85 16.20
N ILE A 112 -3.07 6.16 15.63
CA ILE A 112 -1.83 5.46 15.92
C ILE A 112 -1.46 5.62 17.40
N ASP A 113 -1.58 6.81 17.98
CA ASP A 113 -1.36 7.02 19.42
C ASP A 113 -2.28 6.15 20.27
N HIS A 114 -3.57 6.05 19.92
CA HIS A 114 -4.51 5.18 20.62
C HIS A 114 -4.16 3.70 20.51
N VAL A 115 -3.62 3.24 19.37
CA VAL A 115 -3.11 1.88 19.23
C VAL A 115 -1.92 1.64 20.16
N ILE A 116 -0.94 2.55 20.16
CA ILE A 116 0.31 2.41 20.92
C ILE A 116 0.08 2.47 22.43
N PHE A 117 -0.83 3.34 22.88
CA PHE A 117 -1.08 3.59 24.30
C PHE A 117 -2.32 2.88 24.87
N ALA A 118 -2.92 1.97 24.10
CA ALA A 118 -4.02 1.14 24.57
C ALA A 118 -3.63 0.38 25.86
N LYS A 119 -4.48 0.42 26.87
CA LYS A 119 -4.19 -0.13 28.21
C LYS A 119 -4.56 -1.61 28.34
N ASP A 120 -5.46 -2.07 27.49
CA ASP A 120 -5.94 -3.44 27.47
C ASP A 120 -6.30 -3.89 26.04
N ARG A 121 -6.67 -5.17 25.91
CA ARG A 121 -6.98 -5.79 24.62
C ARG A 121 -8.22 -5.20 23.98
N GLU A 122 -9.22 -4.80 24.77
CA GLU A 122 -10.47 -4.26 24.24
C GLU A 122 -10.21 -2.88 23.60
N GLU A 123 -9.46 -2.02 24.29
CA GLU A 123 -9.03 -0.72 23.79
C GLU A 123 -8.15 -0.87 22.54
N LEU A 124 -7.18 -1.79 22.55
CA LEU A 124 -6.31 -2.05 21.39
C LEU A 124 -7.13 -2.46 20.17
N VAL A 125 -8.05 -3.43 20.34
CA VAL A 125 -8.90 -3.89 19.23
C VAL A 125 -9.79 -2.77 18.70
N ALA A 126 -10.36 -1.93 19.58
CA ALA A 126 -11.18 -0.80 19.17
C ALA A 126 -10.37 0.25 18.39
N ALA A 127 -9.18 0.61 18.90
CA ALA A 127 -8.27 1.57 18.28
C ALA A 127 -7.78 1.08 16.90
N THR A 128 -7.35 -0.19 16.82
CA THR A 128 -6.89 -0.79 15.56
C THR A 128 -8.01 -0.83 14.52
N ARG A 129 -9.25 -1.18 14.90
CA ARG A 129 -10.40 -1.15 13.98
C ARG A 129 -10.74 0.26 13.51
N ALA A 130 -10.58 1.26 14.36
CA ALA A 130 -10.79 2.65 13.99
C ALA A 130 -9.72 3.12 12.99
N LEU A 131 -8.44 2.79 13.25
CA LEU A 131 -7.33 3.06 12.33
C LEU A 131 -7.55 2.40 10.97
N ASP A 132 -7.88 1.11 10.95
CA ASP A 132 -8.16 0.34 9.72
C ASP A 132 -9.27 0.99 8.88
N ARG A 133 -10.39 1.37 9.51
CA ARG A 133 -11.51 2.05 8.83
C ARG A 133 -11.08 3.37 8.20
N VAL A 134 -10.29 4.17 8.90
CA VAL A 134 -9.83 5.48 8.38
C VAL A 134 -8.82 5.30 7.25
N LEU A 135 -7.90 4.34 7.37
CA LEU A 135 -6.96 4.03 6.29
C LEU A 135 -7.69 3.57 5.02
N LEU A 136 -8.66 2.65 5.16
CA LEU A 136 -9.44 2.15 4.03
C LEU A 136 -10.33 3.22 3.40
N TRP A 137 -10.92 4.11 4.20
CA TRP A 137 -11.79 5.18 3.70
C TRP A 137 -11.08 6.21 2.81
N ASN A 138 -9.76 6.31 2.90
CA ASN A 138 -8.96 7.26 2.15
C ASN A 138 -8.40 6.70 0.83
N ASP A 139 -8.71 5.46 0.46
CA ASP A 139 -8.30 4.83 -0.80
C ASP A 139 -6.77 4.91 -1.08
N PHE A 140 -5.94 4.90 -0.03
CA PHE A 140 -4.48 5.01 -0.18
C PHE A 140 -3.85 3.82 -0.94
N VAL A 141 -4.51 2.67 -0.90
CA VAL A 141 -4.05 1.45 -1.54
C VAL A 141 -5.21 0.77 -2.28
N VAL A 142 -4.88 0.00 -3.31
CA VAL A 142 -5.79 -0.98 -3.90
C VAL A 142 -5.41 -2.35 -3.31
N PRO A 143 -6.20 -2.91 -2.38
CA PRO A 143 -5.88 -4.18 -1.75
C PRO A 143 -5.78 -5.31 -2.78
N GLN A 144 -4.79 -6.20 -2.58
CA GLN A 144 -4.54 -7.32 -3.47
C GLN A 144 -5.11 -8.63 -2.87
N TRP A 145 -4.26 -9.63 -2.61
CA TRP A 145 -4.65 -10.92 -2.07
C TRP A 145 -3.72 -11.32 -0.92
N PHE A 146 -4.13 -12.34 -0.16
CA PHE A 146 -3.31 -13.01 0.83
C PHE A 146 -3.63 -14.51 0.86
N SER A 147 -2.75 -15.32 1.46
CA SER A 147 -3.06 -16.72 1.78
C SER A 147 -3.64 -16.76 3.19
N PRO A 148 -4.87 -17.29 3.39
CA PRO A 148 -5.45 -17.41 4.72
C PRO A 148 -4.92 -18.63 5.50
N SER A 149 -3.98 -19.39 4.93
CA SER A 149 -3.44 -20.61 5.53
C SER A 149 -1.93 -20.72 5.33
N SER A 150 -1.29 -21.33 6.32
CA SER A 150 0.09 -21.80 6.25
C SER A 150 0.12 -23.16 5.58
N ARG A 151 0.98 -23.34 4.57
CA ARG A 151 1.17 -24.62 3.89
C ARG A 151 2.46 -25.26 4.41
N ILE A 152 2.31 -26.35 5.16
CA ILE A 152 3.42 -27.08 5.78
C ILE A 152 3.40 -28.51 5.25
N ALA A 153 4.57 -29.07 4.94
CA ALA A 153 4.75 -30.48 4.62
C ALA A 153 5.87 -31.03 5.50
N PHE A 154 5.58 -32.09 6.25
CA PHE A 154 6.54 -32.79 7.10
C PHE A 154 6.43 -34.30 6.91
N TRP A 155 7.51 -35.01 7.22
CA TRP A 155 7.54 -36.46 7.18
C TRP A 155 6.60 -37.04 8.24
N HIS A 156 5.88 -38.12 7.92
CA HIS A 156 4.96 -38.81 8.84
C HIS A 156 5.60 -39.34 10.14
N ARG A 157 6.93 -39.25 10.30
CA ARG A 157 7.60 -39.54 11.58
C ARG A 157 7.46 -38.40 12.62
N TYR A 158 7.03 -37.22 12.18
CA TYR A 158 6.72 -36.08 13.01
C TYR A 158 5.20 -35.97 13.14
N ASP A 159 4.74 -35.43 14.27
CA ASP A 159 3.32 -35.21 14.55
C ASP A 159 3.12 -33.77 15.04
N GLU A 160 1.88 -33.29 14.98
CA GLU A 160 1.48 -31.98 15.49
C GLU A 160 1.02 -32.13 16.95
N PRO A 161 1.47 -31.28 17.89
CA PRO A 161 0.92 -31.26 19.24
C PRO A 161 -0.59 -31.00 19.21
N GLU A 162 -1.35 -31.61 20.12
CA GLU A 162 -2.80 -31.37 20.20
C GLU A 162 -3.15 -29.90 20.55
N THR A 163 -2.21 -29.15 21.15
CA THR A 163 -2.31 -27.73 21.53
C THR A 163 -0.96 -27.04 21.59
#